data_AF-A0A8D1XKL9-F1
#
_entry.id   AF-A0A8D1XKL9-F1
#
_cell.length_a   1.000
_cell.length_b   1.000
_cell.length_c   1.000
_cell.angle_alpha   90.00
_cell.angle_beta   90.00
_cell.angle_gamma   90.00
#
_symmetry.space_group_name_H-M   'P 1'
#
loop_
_entity.id
_entity.type
_entity.pdbx_description
1 polymer ?
#
loop_
_entity_poly.entity_id
_entity_poly.type
_entity_poly.pdbx_seq_one_letter_code
_entity_poly.pdbx_strand_id
1 'polypeptide(L)'
;MTAGGQAEGSGADPGSVGLPSRAAKLLSALFYGTCSFLLVLVNKALLTTYRFPSPIVLGIGQMAVTIMILYVSKLNKIIHFPDFDKKIPVKLFPLPLLYIGNHISGLWSTSKLSSDLAFNLEGYIFVFLNDLFTAANGVYTKQKMDPKELGKYGVLFYNACFMIIPTLILSISTGDLRQATEFNQWKNVLFIIQFLLSCFLGFLLMYSTVLCSYYNSALTTAVVGAIKNVSIAYIGMLVGGDYIFSVLNFVGLNICMAGGLRYSFLTLSSQLKPKQPVDEENIPQDLKG
;
A
#
# COMPACT_ATOMS: atom_id res chain seq x y z
N MET A 1 -31.49 26.70 -55.06
CA MET A 1 -31.84 27.29 -53.74
C MET A 1 -32.36 26.12 -52.91
N THR A 2 -31.72 25.59 -51.87
CA THR A 2 -30.84 26.16 -50.84
C THR A 2 -30.08 25.01 -50.15
N ALA A 3 -28.84 25.32 -49.71
CA ALA A 3 -28.05 24.82 -48.55
C ALA A 3 -28.38 23.44 -47.93
N GLY A 4 -27.43 22.55 -47.66
CA GLY A 4 -26.11 22.78 -47.05
C GLY A 4 -26.21 22.58 -45.53
N GLY A 5 -25.64 21.48 -45.00
CA GLY A 5 -25.60 21.25 -43.55
C GLY A 5 -25.25 19.81 -43.16
N GLN A 6 -23.96 19.45 -43.25
CA GLN A 6 -23.37 18.36 -42.46
C GLN A 6 -23.54 18.70 -40.96
N ALA A 7 -24.09 17.77 -40.17
CA ALA A 7 -23.95 17.81 -38.72
C ALA A 7 -22.84 16.84 -38.33
N GLU A 8 -21.72 17.43 -37.96
CA GLU A 8 -20.51 16.82 -37.43
C GLU A 8 -20.77 15.92 -36.23
N GLY A 9 -19.91 14.89 -36.12
CA GLY A 9 -19.93 13.93 -35.04
C GLY A 9 -19.68 14.57 -33.67
N SER A 10 -20.43 14.10 -32.68
CA SER A 10 -20.04 14.27 -31.28
C SER A 10 -18.82 13.38 -31.02
N GLY A 11 -17.63 13.93 -31.27
CA GLY A 11 -16.39 13.41 -30.73
C GLY A 11 -16.52 13.33 -29.21
N ALA A 12 -16.63 12.11 -28.69
CA ALA A 12 -16.45 11.86 -27.28
C ALA A 12 -14.99 12.21 -26.96
N ASP A 13 -14.80 13.35 -26.31
CA ASP A 13 -13.51 13.85 -25.88
C ASP A 13 -12.89 12.85 -24.89
N PRO A 14 -11.78 12.14 -25.22
CA PRO A 14 -11.19 11.13 -24.33
C PRO A 14 -10.44 11.73 -23.13
N GLY A 15 -10.53 13.04 -22.91
CA GLY A 15 -9.74 13.79 -21.94
C GLY A 15 -10.46 14.23 -20.65
N SER A 16 -11.78 14.07 -20.52
CA SER A 16 -12.52 14.58 -19.35
C SER A 16 -12.55 13.59 -18.18
N VAL A 17 -11.38 13.21 -17.65
CA VAL A 17 -11.33 12.62 -16.31
C VAL A 17 -11.66 13.75 -15.32
N GLY A 18 -12.96 13.92 -15.02
CA GLY A 18 -13.43 14.89 -14.04
C GLY A 18 -12.66 14.74 -12.72
N LEU A 19 -12.21 15.87 -12.17
CA LEU A 19 -11.46 15.90 -10.92
C LEU A 19 -12.23 15.12 -9.84
N PRO A 20 -11.62 14.15 -9.14
CA PRO A 20 -12.37 13.32 -8.21
C PRO A 20 -13.03 14.16 -7.11
N SER A 21 -14.30 13.85 -6.82
CA SER A 21 -15.08 14.56 -5.81
C SER A 21 -14.39 14.49 -4.44
N ARG A 22 -14.59 15.52 -3.61
CA ARG A 22 -14.05 15.54 -2.23
C ARG A 22 -14.48 14.30 -1.44
N ALA A 23 -15.70 13.81 -1.68
CA ALA A 23 -16.21 12.58 -1.09
C ALA A 23 -15.38 11.35 -1.51
N ALA A 24 -15.08 11.18 -2.81
CA ALA A 24 -14.28 10.04 -3.30
C ALA A 24 -12.86 10.02 -2.70
N LYS A 25 -12.25 11.20 -2.54
CA LYS A 25 -10.96 11.38 -1.88
C LYS A 25 -11.00 10.94 -0.41
N LEU A 26 -12.00 11.40 0.34
CA LEU A 26 -12.18 11.05 1.74
C LEU A 26 -12.51 9.56 1.93
N LEU A 27 -13.45 9.03 1.15
CA LEU A 27 -13.87 7.62 1.23
C LEU A 27 -12.72 6.67 0.92
N SER A 28 -11.92 6.95 -0.11
CA SER A 28 -10.77 6.10 -0.45
C SER A 28 -9.67 6.14 0.63
N ALA A 29 -9.44 7.29 1.25
CA ALA A 29 -8.52 7.44 2.38
C ALA A 29 -9.01 6.65 3.62
N LEU A 30 -10.29 6.79 3.99
CA LEU A 30 -10.89 6.05 5.12
C LEU A 30 -10.88 4.54 4.88
N PHE A 31 -11.18 4.12 3.65
CA PHE A 31 -11.17 2.71 3.27
C PHE A 31 -9.77 2.12 3.40
N TYR A 32 -8.73 2.80 2.89
CA TYR A 32 -7.33 2.40 3.06
C TYR A 32 -6.93 2.30 4.53
N GLY A 33 -7.22 3.32 5.34
CA GLY A 33 -6.91 3.32 6.77
C GLY A 33 -7.57 2.15 7.51
N THR A 34 -8.84 1.88 7.21
CA THR A 34 -9.61 0.79 7.83
C THR A 34 -9.08 -0.58 7.44
N CYS A 35 -8.87 -0.85 6.15
CA CYS A 35 -8.32 -2.12 5.67
C CYS A 35 -6.93 -2.38 6.24
N SER A 36 -6.07 -1.36 6.27
CA SER A 36 -4.71 -1.47 6.80
C SER A 36 -4.71 -1.78 8.30
N PHE A 37 -5.55 -1.08 9.07
CA PHE A 37 -5.70 -1.32 10.50
C PHE A 37 -6.20 -2.74 10.81
N LEU A 38 -7.26 -3.19 10.14
CA LEU A 38 -7.82 -4.54 10.34
C LEU A 38 -6.82 -5.63 9.97
N LEU A 39 -6.07 -5.47 8.86
CA LEU A 39 -5.06 -6.44 8.46
C LEU A 39 -3.99 -6.60 9.54
N VAL A 40 -3.53 -5.50 10.14
CA VAL A 40 -2.53 -5.56 11.22
C VAL A 40 -3.05 -6.33 12.43
N LEU A 41 -4.30 -6.12 12.83
CA LEU A 41 -4.90 -6.86 13.95
C LEU A 41 -5.01 -8.36 13.67
N VAL A 42 -5.51 -8.73 12.49
CA VAL A 42 -5.67 -10.15 12.10
C VAL A 42 -4.30 -10.82 11.94
N ASN A 43 -3.33 -10.15 11.32
CA ASN A 43 -1.96 -10.68 11.20
C ASN A 43 -1.31 -10.84 12.58
N LYS A 44 -1.50 -9.87 13.49
CA LYS A 44 -1.00 -9.99 14.86
C LYS A 44 -1.59 -11.23 15.54
N ALA A 45 -2.91 -11.43 15.47
CA ALA A 45 -3.54 -12.62 16.04
C ALA A 45 -2.95 -13.94 15.50
N LEU A 46 -2.71 -14.03 14.18
CA LEU A 46 -2.08 -15.20 13.57
C LEU A 46 -0.64 -15.43 14.05
N LEU A 47 0.15 -14.37 14.12
CA LEU A 47 1.59 -14.45 14.42
C LEU A 47 1.89 -14.56 15.92
N THR A 48 1.10 -13.92 16.79
CA THR A 48 1.38 -13.88 18.24
C THR A 48 0.50 -14.86 19.02
N THR A 49 -0.79 -14.94 18.72
CA THR A 49 -1.72 -15.82 19.46
C THR A 49 -1.64 -17.26 18.97
N TYR A 50 -1.78 -17.47 17.65
CA TYR A 50 -1.64 -18.81 17.07
C TYR A 50 -0.18 -19.24 16.89
N ARG A 51 0.77 -18.30 16.98
CA ARG A 51 2.20 -18.53 16.76
C ARG A 51 2.47 -19.19 15.42
N PHE A 52 1.79 -18.72 14.37
CA PHE A 52 2.05 -19.20 13.02
C PHE A 52 3.50 -18.90 12.66
N PRO A 53 4.32 -19.92 12.35
CA PRO A 53 5.78 -19.77 12.31
C PRO A 53 6.28 -19.07 11.05
N SER A 54 5.43 -18.87 10.03
CA SER A 54 5.87 -18.36 8.73
C SER A 54 5.10 -17.13 8.24
N PRO A 55 5.56 -15.91 8.58
CA PRO A 55 5.00 -14.67 8.04
C PRO A 55 5.10 -14.60 6.50
N ILE A 56 6.15 -15.21 5.91
CA ILE A 56 6.35 -15.23 4.45
C ILE A 56 5.25 -16.02 3.75
N VAL A 57 4.88 -17.19 4.27
CA VAL A 57 3.79 -18.01 3.70
C VAL A 57 2.44 -17.30 3.81
N LEU A 58 2.20 -16.55 4.89
CA LEU A 58 1.02 -15.70 5.00
C LEU A 58 0.95 -14.66 3.87
N GLY A 59 2.09 -14.01 3.59
CA GLY A 59 2.25 -13.07 2.47
C GLY A 59 2.00 -13.70 1.10
N ILE A 60 2.54 -14.90 0.86
CA ILE A 60 2.27 -15.69 -0.36
C ILE A 60 0.78 -15.94 -0.52
N GLY A 61 0.08 -16.30 0.56
CA GLY A 61 -1.38 -16.46 0.56
C GLY A 61 -2.13 -15.19 0.17
N GLN A 62 -1.73 -14.03 0.69
CA GLN A 62 -2.31 -12.72 0.32
C GLN A 62 -2.12 -12.40 -1.16
N MET A 63 -0.92 -12.68 -1.71
CA MET A 63 -0.63 -12.50 -3.14
C MET A 63 -1.43 -13.48 -4.01
N ALA A 64 -1.51 -14.75 -3.62
CA ALA A 64 -2.26 -15.78 -4.34
C ALA A 64 -3.75 -15.44 -4.43
N VAL A 65 -4.36 -15.02 -3.31
CA VAL A 65 -5.75 -14.56 -3.28
C VAL A 65 -5.95 -13.33 -4.17
N THR A 66 -5.02 -12.38 -4.16
CA THR A 66 -5.06 -11.20 -5.03
C THR A 66 -5.08 -11.58 -6.51
N ILE A 67 -4.16 -12.45 -6.93
CA ILE A 67 -4.05 -12.96 -8.31
C ILE A 67 -5.35 -13.68 -8.69
N MET A 68 -5.83 -14.58 -7.83
CA MET A 68 -7.04 -15.36 -8.05
C MET A 68 -8.27 -14.45 -8.25
N ILE A 69 -8.52 -13.51 -7.32
CA ILE A 69 -9.68 -12.61 -7.39
C ILE A 69 -9.64 -11.77 -8.67
N LEU A 70 -8.48 -11.18 -9.01
CA LEU A 70 -8.36 -10.34 -10.20
C LEU A 70 -8.48 -11.14 -11.50
N TYR A 71 -7.90 -12.34 -11.55
CA TYR A 71 -8.00 -13.18 -12.73
C TYR A 71 -9.44 -13.68 -12.96
N VAL A 72 -10.11 -14.17 -11.92
CA VAL A 72 -11.52 -14.57 -11.98
C VAL A 72 -12.41 -13.38 -12.37
N SER A 73 -12.14 -12.19 -11.83
CA SER A 73 -12.89 -10.98 -12.20
C SER A 73 -12.68 -10.59 -13.67
N LYS A 74 -11.49 -10.82 -14.24
CA LYS A 74 -11.20 -10.62 -15.65
C LYS A 74 -11.95 -11.63 -16.54
N LEU A 75 -11.97 -12.91 -16.16
CA LEU A 75 -12.70 -13.95 -16.88
C LEU A 75 -14.21 -13.66 -16.94
N ASN A 76 -14.77 -13.14 -15.85
CA ASN A 76 -16.17 -12.70 -15.77
C ASN A 76 -16.43 -11.34 -16.45
N LYS A 77 -15.43 -10.74 -17.10
CA LYS A 77 -15.52 -9.43 -17.78
C LYS A 77 -15.94 -8.26 -16.86
N ILE A 78 -15.76 -8.41 -15.54
CA ILE A 78 -16.05 -7.35 -14.55
C ILE A 78 -14.95 -6.28 -14.59
N ILE A 79 -13.70 -6.70 -14.78
CA ILE A 79 -12.54 -5.82 -14.87
C ILE A 79 -11.76 -6.08 -16.15
N HIS A 80 -11.15 -5.03 -16.68
CA HIS A 80 -10.28 -5.09 -17.84
C HIS A 80 -8.87 -4.65 -17.45
N PHE A 81 -7.87 -5.45 -17.84
CA PHE A 81 -6.46 -5.08 -17.78
C PHE A 81 -5.69 -5.78 -18.90
N PRO A 82 -4.59 -5.20 -19.39
CA PRO A 82 -3.84 -5.73 -20.52
C PRO A 82 -3.42 -7.20 -20.32
N ASP A 83 -3.44 -7.98 -21.40
CA ASP A 83 -2.86 -9.32 -21.41
C ASP A 83 -1.34 -9.28 -21.26
N PHE A 84 -0.75 -10.44 -20.96
CA PHE A 84 0.67 -10.54 -20.68
C PHE A 84 1.50 -10.13 -21.91
N ASP A 85 2.31 -9.09 -21.76
CA ASP A 85 3.27 -8.61 -22.76
C ASP A 85 4.68 -8.63 -22.13
N LYS A 86 5.67 -9.06 -22.90
CA LYS A 86 7.10 -9.07 -22.52
C LYS A 86 7.62 -7.68 -22.12
N LYS A 87 6.94 -6.59 -22.51
CA LYS A 87 7.26 -5.22 -22.11
C LYS A 87 6.81 -4.87 -20.69
N ILE A 88 5.85 -5.61 -20.13
CA ILE A 88 5.25 -5.31 -18.82
C ILE A 88 6.26 -5.33 -17.66
N PRO A 89 7.18 -6.31 -17.54
CA PRO A 89 8.21 -6.27 -16.50
C PRO A 89 9.05 -4.99 -16.53
N VAL A 90 9.44 -4.53 -17.72
CA VAL A 90 10.24 -3.30 -17.91
C VAL A 90 9.41 -2.06 -17.56
N LYS A 91 8.12 -2.04 -17.94
CA LYS A 91 7.21 -0.96 -17.58
C LYS A 91 6.99 -0.86 -16.07
N LEU A 92 6.93 -1.98 -15.37
CA LEU A 92 6.71 -2.00 -13.91
C LEU A 92 7.96 -1.73 -13.09
N PHE A 93 9.16 -1.95 -13.62
CA PHE A 93 10.38 -1.68 -12.87
C PHE A 93 10.45 -0.20 -12.43
N PRO A 94 10.85 0.11 -11.17
CA PRO A 94 11.38 -0.78 -10.13
C PRO A 94 10.32 -1.34 -9.15
N LEU A 95 9.03 -1.21 -9.45
CA LEU A 95 7.94 -1.43 -8.50
C LEU A 95 7.94 -2.82 -7.83
N PRO A 96 8.11 -3.95 -8.55
CA PRO A 96 8.14 -5.26 -7.90
C PRO A 96 9.25 -5.39 -6.84
N LEU A 97 10.43 -4.80 -7.07
CA LEU A 97 11.53 -4.82 -6.10
C LEU A 97 11.20 -4.02 -4.85
N LEU A 98 10.59 -2.86 -5.02
CA LEU A 98 10.19 -2.01 -3.90
C LEU A 98 9.11 -2.70 -3.06
N TYR A 99 8.18 -3.43 -3.69
CA TYR A 99 7.17 -4.20 -2.95
C TYR A 99 7.78 -5.39 -2.22
N ILE A 100 8.73 -6.13 -2.82
CA ILE A 100 9.47 -7.20 -2.15
C ILE A 100 10.20 -6.65 -0.93
N GLY A 101 10.95 -5.56 -1.11
CA GLY A 101 11.68 -4.88 -0.03
C GLY A 101 10.75 -4.48 1.11
N ASN A 102 9.61 -3.88 0.79
CA ASN A 102 8.58 -3.50 1.76
C ASN A 102 8.00 -4.70 2.50
N HIS A 103 7.68 -5.79 1.79
CA HIS A 103 7.04 -6.94 2.40
C HIS A 103 7.99 -7.70 3.33
N ILE A 104 9.24 -7.90 2.90
CA ILE A 104 10.26 -8.56 3.72
C ILE A 104 10.58 -7.70 4.96
N SER A 105 10.90 -6.42 4.78
CA SER A 105 11.25 -5.53 5.90
C SER A 105 10.11 -5.37 6.92
N GLY A 106 8.85 -5.24 6.46
CA GLY A 106 7.69 -5.15 7.35
C GLY A 106 7.43 -6.43 8.15
N LEU A 107 7.54 -7.61 7.52
CA LEU A 107 7.36 -8.90 8.21
C LEU A 107 8.48 -9.17 9.21
N TRP A 108 9.74 -8.87 8.83
CA TRP A 108 10.91 -9.05 9.69
C TRP A 108 10.89 -8.09 10.88
N SER A 109 10.54 -6.82 10.64
CA SER A 109 10.31 -5.82 11.69
C SER A 109 9.29 -6.36 12.72
N THR A 110 8.13 -6.84 12.26
CA THR A 110 7.07 -7.33 13.15
C THR A 110 7.55 -8.52 13.99
N SER A 111 8.28 -9.46 13.38
CA SER A 111 8.83 -10.62 14.08
C SER A 111 9.85 -10.21 15.15
N LYS A 112 10.85 -9.39 14.79
CA LYS A 112 11.96 -8.99 15.69
C LYS A 112 11.54 -8.06 16.82
N LEU A 113 10.57 -7.17 16.58
CA LEU A 113 10.04 -6.27 17.62
C LEU A 113 9.02 -6.98 18.53
N SER A 114 8.40 -8.08 18.08
CA SER A 114 7.49 -8.86 18.92
C SER A 114 8.21 -9.73 19.96
N SER A 115 9.50 -10.02 19.74
CA SER A 115 10.27 -10.94 20.59
C SER A 115 11.06 -10.26 21.72
N ASP A 116 11.21 -8.93 21.71
CA ASP A 116 12.04 -8.24 22.72
C ASP A 116 11.52 -6.83 23.02
N LEU A 117 11.19 -6.57 24.29
CA LEU A 117 10.72 -5.26 24.79
C LEU A 117 11.86 -4.25 25.01
N ALA A 118 13.10 -4.68 24.83
CA ALA A 118 14.30 -3.85 24.91
C ALA A 118 14.66 -3.24 23.54
N PHE A 119 15.57 -2.27 23.53
CA PHE A 119 16.10 -1.69 22.29
C PHE A 119 16.75 -2.76 21.42
N ASN A 120 16.15 -3.03 20.24
CA ASN A 120 16.69 -3.92 19.23
C ASN A 120 17.02 -3.14 17.95
N LEU A 121 18.29 -2.77 17.78
CA LEU A 121 18.78 -2.00 16.63
C LEU A 121 18.41 -2.65 15.29
N GLU A 122 18.49 -3.98 15.18
CA GLU A 122 18.13 -4.72 13.96
C GLU A 122 16.65 -4.51 13.62
N GLY A 123 15.76 -4.62 14.61
CA GLY A 123 14.33 -4.35 14.46
C GLY A 123 14.04 -2.92 13.99
N TYR A 124 14.71 -1.92 14.58
CA TYR A 124 14.57 -0.52 14.18
C TYR A 124 15.11 -0.24 12.77
N ILE A 125 16.21 -0.88 12.34
CA ILE A 125 16.71 -0.80 10.96
C ILE A 125 15.65 -1.34 9.99
N PHE A 126 15.02 -2.47 10.29
CA PHE A 126 13.96 -3.02 9.44
C PHE A 126 12.71 -2.13 9.39
N VAL A 127 12.33 -1.47 10.50
CA VAL A 127 11.26 -0.46 10.50
C VAL A 127 11.62 0.70 9.55
N PHE A 128 12.83 1.24 9.67
CA PHE A 128 13.29 2.33 8.82
C PHE A 128 13.30 1.95 7.33
N LEU A 129 13.82 0.77 7.00
CA LEU A 129 13.81 0.24 5.63
C LEU A 129 12.38 0.05 5.11
N ASN A 130 11.47 -0.47 5.94
CA ASN A 130 10.06 -0.62 5.59
C ASN A 130 9.44 0.73 5.25
N ASP A 131 9.70 1.78 6.04
CA ASP A 131 9.15 3.11 5.79
C ASP A 131 9.70 3.71 4.49
N LEU A 132 11.00 3.51 4.21
CA LEU A 132 11.62 3.91 2.95
C LEU A 132 10.97 3.21 1.74
N PHE A 133 10.83 1.89 1.79
CA PHE A 133 10.21 1.12 0.72
C PHE A 133 8.72 1.42 0.58
N THR A 134 7.98 1.64 1.67
CA THR A 134 6.58 2.06 1.66
C THR A 134 6.43 3.40 0.93
N ALA A 135 7.27 4.39 1.27
CA ALA A 135 7.24 5.69 0.63
C ALA A 135 7.57 5.61 -0.87
N ALA A 136 8.63 4.88 -1.23
CA ALA A 136 9.00 4.65 -2.62
C ALA A 136 7.87 3.92 -3.40
N ASN A 137 7.28 2.87 -2.83
CA ASN A 137 6.15 2.16 -3.41
C ASN A 137 4.98 3.10 -3.71
N GLY A 138 4.64 3.99 -2.78
CA GLY A 138 3.54 4.94 -2.97
C GLY A 138 3.77 5.87 -4.16
N VAL A 139 5.00 6.39 -4.32
CA VAL A 139 5.36 7.29 -5.43
C VAL A 139 5.36 6.55 -6.77
N TYR A 140 6.10 5.44 -6.87
CA TYR A 140 6.21 4.69 -8.13
C TYR A 140 4.89 4.02 -8.54
N THR A 141 4.07 3.55 -7.58
CA THR A 141 2.72 3.02 -7.86
C THR A 141 1.86 4.08 -8.55
N LYS A 142 1.91 5.33 -8.06
CA LYS A 142 1.15 6.43 -8.65
C LYS A 142 1.65 6.81 -10.04
N GLN A 143 2.98 6.80 -10.26
CA GLN A 143 3.56 7.08 -11.57
C GLN A 143 3.20 6.02 -12.63
N LYS A 144 3.09 4.74 -12.23
CA LYS A 144 2.82 3.62 -13.14
C LYS A 144 1.32 3.32 -13.33
N MET A 145 0.44 4.14 -12.76
CA MET A 145 -1.02 3.99 -12.84
C MET A 145 -1.67 4.56 -14.09
N ASP A 146 -0.88 5.01 -15.06
CA ASP A 146 -1.40 5.58 -16.31
C ASP A 146 -2.46 4.63 -16.93
N PRO A 147 -3.70 5.11 -17.13
CA PRO A 147 -4.77 4.33 -17.75
C PRO A 147 -4.42 3.82 -19.15
N LYS A 148 -3.53 4.51 -19.87
CA LYS A 148 -3.08 4.13 -21.22
C LYS A 148 -2.03 3.01 -21.22
N GLU A 149 -1.47 2.68 -20.06
CA GLU A 149 -0.48 1.61 -19.90
C GLU A 149 -1.09 0.36 -19.24
N LEU A 150 -1.00 0.25 -17.90
CA LEU A 150 -1.45 -0.92 -17.14
C LEU A 150 -2.82 -0.69 -16.47
N GLY A 151 -3.16 0.57 -16.17
CA GLY A 151 -4.29 0.91 -15.32
C GLY A 151 -4.21 0.34 -13.90
N LYS A 152 -5.18 0.66 -13.06
CA LYS A 152 -5.21 0.25 -11.64
C LYS A 152 -5.13 -1.27 -11.45
N TYR A 153 -5.94 -2.03 -12.17
CA TYR A 153 -6.03 -3.49 -12.00
C TYR A 153 -4.81 -4.23 -12.57
N GLY A 154 -4.22 -3.73 -13.66
CA GLY A 154 -2.99 -4.29 -14.21
C GLY A 154 -1.82 -4.10 -13.24
N VAL A 155 -1.68 -2.90 -12.66
CA VAL A 155 -0.65 -2.64 -11.65
C VAL A 155 -0.77 -3.60 -10.46
N LEU A 156 -1.98 -3.85 -9.93
CA LEU A 156 -2.17 -4.83 -8.86
C LEU A 156 -1.76 -6.25 -9.28
N PHE A 157 -2.32 -6.73 -10.39
CA PHE A 157 -2.18 -8.11 -10.83
C PHE A 157 -0.73 -8.46 -11.11
N TYR A 158 -0.07 -7.67 -11.96
CA TYR A 158 1.30 -7.94 -12.36
C TYR A 158 2.29 -7.78 -11.21
N ASN A 159 2.06 -6.81 -10.31
CA ASN A 159 2.88 -6.66 -9.13
C ASN A 159 2.80 -7.88 -8.21
N ALA A 160 1.61 -8.42 -7.96
CA ALA A 160 1.45 -9.68 -7.21
C ALA A 160 2.12 -10.87 -7.92
N CYS A 161 1.96 -11.00 -9.24
CA CYS A 161 2.60 -12.06 -10.02
C CYS A 161 4.14 -11.99 -9.99
N PHE A 162 4.73 -10.79 -10.05
CA PHE A 162 6.19 -10.64 -10.00
C PHE A 162 6.75 -10.84 -8.60
N MET A 163 5.99 -10.55 -7.55
CA MET A 163 6.42 -10.79 -6.17
C MET A 163 6.32 -12.26 -5.77
N ILE A 164 5.29 -12.99 -6.19
CA ILE A 164 5.01 -14.31 -5.64
C ILE A 164 6.14 -15.31 -5.91
N ILE A 165 6.80 -15.22 -7.08
CA ILE A 165 7.90 -16.11 -7.47
C ILE A 165 9.13 -15.93 -6.56
N PRO A 166 9.74 -14.74 -6.44
CA PRO A 166 10.90 -14.53 -5.56
C PRO A 166 10.55 -14.76 -4.09
N THR A 167 9.34 -14.40 -3.64
CA THR A 167 8.93 -14.68 -2.26
C THR A 167 8.78 -16.17 -1.99
N LEU A 168 8.28 -16.95 -2.95
CA LEU A 168 8.21 -18.41 -2.83
C LEU A 168 9.60 -19.04 -2.80
N ILE A 169 10.52 -18.60 -3.67
CA ILE A 169 11.93 -19.05 -3.64
C ILE A 169 12.55 -18.76 -2.27
N LEU A 170 12.36 -17.54 -1.75
CA LEU A 170 12.84 -17.16 -0.43
C LEU A 170 12.24 -18.04 0.67
N SER A 171 10.93 -18.32 0.61
CA SER A 171 10.22 -19.16 1.59
C SER A 171 10.74 -20.61 1.60
N ILE A 172 11.10 -21.14 0.42
CA ILE A 172 11.72 -22.46 0.30
C ILE A 172 13.16 -22.43 0.84
N SER A 173 13.96 -21.42 0.48
CA SER A 173 15.37 -21.35 0.88
C SER A 173 15.58 -21.09 2.37
N THR A 174 14.68 -20.33 3.00
CA THR A 174 14.71 -20.03 4.45
C THR A 174 14.13 -21.15 5.30
N GLY A 175 13.46 -22.13 4.69
CA GLY A 175 12.76 -23.20 5.40
C GLY A 175 11.43 -22.77 6.02
N ASP A 176 11.01 -21.52 5.82
CA ASP A 176 9.71 -20.97 6.24
C ASP A 176 8.55 -21.83 5.74
N LEU A 177 8.61 -22.28 4.48
CA LEU A 177 7.57 -23.13 3.90
C LEU A 177 7.44 -24.46 4.64
N ARG A 178 8.56 -25.05 5.06
CA ARG A 178 8.57 -26.31 5.82
C ARG A 178 7.89 -26.12 7.18
N GLN A 179 8.26 -25.07 7.90
CA GLN A 179 7.67 -24.73 9.19
C GLN A 179 6.16 -24.46 9.07
N ALA A 180 5.73 -23.81 7.99
CA ALA A 180 4.32 -23.61 7.71
C ALA A 180 3.60 -24.94 7.49
N THR A 181 4.15 -25.86 6.71
CA THR A 181 3.50 -27.18 6.45
C THR A 181 3.38 -28.06 7.70
N GLU A 182 4.32 -27.94 8.63
CA GLU A 182 4.34 -28.71 9.89
C GLU A 182 3.51 -28.05 11.01
N PHE A 183 2.85 -26.93 10.71
CA PHE A 183 2.12 -26.18 11.72
C PHE A 183 0.87 -26.95 12.23
N ASN A 184 0.83 -27.18 13.53
CA ASN A 184 -0.16 -28.07 14.16
C ASN A 184 -1.60 -27.55 14.14
N GLN A 185 -1.84 -26.25 13.90
CA GLN A 185 -3.20 -25.66 13.93
C GLN A 185 -3.90 -25.62 12.57
N TRP A 186 -3.39 -26.27 11.52
CA TRP A 186 -4.10 -26.35 10.23
C TRP A 186 -5.47 -27.02 10.30
N LYS A 187 -5.76 -27.79 11.36
CA LYS A 187 -7.09 -28.39 11.60
C LYS A 187 -8.02 -27.50 12.42
N ASN A 188 -7.51 -26.42 13.01
CA ASN A 188 -8.29 -25.50 13.82
C ASN A 188 -9.10 -24.57 12.90
N VAL A 189 -10.43 -24.70 12.93
CA VAL A 189 -11.32 -23.93 12.05
C VAL A 189 -11.18 -22.43 12.25
N LEU A 190 -10.99 -21.95 13.49
CA LEU A 190 -10.81 -20.52 13.76
C LEU A 190 -9.50 -19.99 13.18
N PHE A 191 -8.43 -20.78 13.26
CA PHE A 191 -7.17 -20.43 12.62
C PHE A 191 -7.34 -20.32 11.10
N ILE A 192 -7.97 -21.30 10.46
CA ILE A 192 -8.21 -21.29 9.02
C ILE A 192 -9.02 -20.05 8.60
N ILE A 193 -10.10 -19.74 9.33
CA ILE A 193 -10.93 -18.55 9.06
C ILE A 193 -10.09 -17.27 9.17
N GLN A 194 -9.27 -17.13 10.22
CA GLN A 194 -8.41 -15.96 10.39
C GLN A 194 -7.31 -15.87 9.33
N PHE A 195 -6.74 -17.02 8.93
CA PHE A 195 -5.73 -17.10 7.88
C PHE A 195 -6.33 -16.64 6.54
N LEU A 196 -7.48 -17.19 6.15
CA LEU A 196 -8.19 -16.80 4.92
C LEU A 196 -8.64 -15.33 4.98
N LEU A 197 -9.11 -14.86 6.13
CA LEU A 197 -9.47 -13.46 6.35
C LEU A 197 -8.25 -12.55 6.17
N SER A 198 -7.08 -12.91 6.69
CA SER A 198 -5.83 -12.19 6.44
C SER A 198 -5.49 -12.14 4.94
N CYS A 199 -5.59 -13.28 4.24
CA CYS A 199 -5.33 -13.31 2.79
C CYS A 199 -6.26 -12.37 2.02
N PHE A 200 -7.55 -12.35 2.37
CA PHE A 200 -8.53 -11.44 1.77
C PHE A 200 -8.30 -9.98 2.14
N LEU A 201 -8.00 -9.68 3.41
CA LEU A 201 -7.65 -8.33 3.86
C LEU A 201 -6.36 -7.82 3.21
N GLY A 202 -5.41 -8.71 2.90
CA GLY A 202 -4.21 -8.37 2.13
C GLY A 202 -4.54 -7.88 0.72
N PHE A 203 -5.46 -8.57 0.03
CA PHE A 203 -6.00 -8.09 -1.24
C PHE A 203 -6.69 -6.71 -1.08
N LEU A 204 -7.58 -6.56 -0.08
CA LEU A 204 -8.27 -5.30 0.17
C LEU A 204 -7.31 -4.15 0.50
N LEU A 205 -6.22 -4.43 1.24
CA LEU A 205 -5.18 -3.46 1.50
C LEU A 205 -4.48 -3.03 0.22
N MET A 206 -4.07 -3.99 -0.63
CA MET A 206 -3.39 -3.66 -1.89
C MET A 206 -4.31 -2.83 -2.80
N TYR A 207 -5.58 -3.22 -2.91
CA TYR A 207 -6.59 -2.51 -3.68
C TYR A 207 -6.88 -1.11 -3.13
N SER A 208 -7.11 -0.98 -1.83
CA SER A 208 -7.39 0.30 -1.18
C SER A 208 -6.19 1.25 -1.23
N THR A 209 -4.96 0.76 -1.14
CA THR A 209 -3.72 1.55 -1.28
C THR A 209 -3.64 2.17 -2.68
N VAL A 210 -3.91 1.36 -3.69
CA VAL A 210 -3.95 1.78 -5.10
C VAL A 210 -5.10 2.76 -5.33
N LEU A 211 -6.29 2.48 -4.81
CA LEU A 211 -7.48 3.33 -4.96
C LEU A 211 -7.29 4.69 -4.27
N CYS A 212 -6.71 4.69 -3.08
CA CYS A 212 -6.33 5.91 -2.36
C CYS A 212 -5.29 6.69 -3.15
N SER A 213 -4.27 6.02 -3.71
CA SER A 213 -3.25 6.66 -4.54
C SER A 213 -3.77 7.17 -5.88
N TYR A 214 -4.87 6.60 -6.38
CA TYR A 214 -5.56 7.06 -7.58
C TYR A 214 -6.32 8.37 -7.32
N TYR A 215 -7.14 8.42 -6.27
CA TYR A 215 -7.97 9.58 -5.96
C TYR A 215 -7.24 10.69 -5.19
N ASN A 216 -6.26 10.33 -4.36
CA ASN A 216 -5.51 11.24 -3.51
C ASN A 216 -4.06 11.43 -3.97
N SER A 217 -3.37 12.41 -3.38
CA SER A 217 -1.93 12.58 -3.57
C SER A 217 -1.16 11.50 -2.78
N ALA A 218 0.08 11.21 -3.19
CA ALA A 218 0.97 10.33 -2.42
C ALA A 218 1.15 10.83 -0.98
N LEU A 219 1.13 12.15 -0.79
CA LEU A 219 1.16 12.78 0.53
C LEU A 219 -0.03 12.38 1.40
N THR A 220 -1.27 12.46 0.90
CA THR A 220 -2.46 12.06 1.68
C THR A 220 -2.40 10.59 2.09
N THR A 221 -1.96 9.71 1.20
CA THR A 221 -1.75 8.28 1.53
C THR A 221 -0.73 8.11 2.67
N ALA A 222 0.35 8.90 2.68
CA ALA A 222 1.33 8.91 3.76
C ALA A 222 0.74 9.41 5.10
N VAL A 223 -0.09 10.47 5.08
CA VAL A 223 -0.76 10.97 6.29
C VAL A 223 -1.70 9.93 6.89
N VAL A 224 -2.51 9.27 6.06
CA VAL A 224 -3.40 8.18 6.53
C VAL A 224 -2.58 7.03 7.10
N GLY A 225 -1.44 6.70 6.49
CA GLY A 225 -0.49 5.72 7.02
C GLY A 225 0.07 6.11 8.38
N ALA A 226 0.42 7.38 8.58
CA ALA A 226 0.91 7.89 9.86
C ALA A 226 -0.17 7.80 10.96
N ILE A 227 -1.41 8.20 10.65
CA ILE A 227 -2.55 8.07 11.58
C ILE A 227 -2.75 6.61 11.97
N LYS A 228 -2.70 5.69 11.00
CA LYS A 228 -2.81 4.24 11.25
C LYS A 228 -1.69 3.75 12.17
N ASN A 229 -0.44 4.18 11.95
CA ASN A 229 0.69 3.80 12.82
C ASN A 229 0.47 4.28 14.26
N VAL A 230 -0.02 5.50 14.46
CA VAL A 230 -0.41 6.05 15.77
C VAL A 230 -1.47 5.17 16.43
N SER A 231 -2.53 4.81 15.69
CA SER A 231 -3.61 3.96 16.21
C SER A 231 -3.10 2.57 16.63
N ILE A 232 -2.26 1.94 15.81
CA ILE A 232 -1.65 0.63 16.11
C ILE A 232 -0.80 0.71 17.37
N ALA A 233 -0.01 1.78 17.54
CA ALA A 233 0.85 1.94 18.71
C ALA A 233 0.02 1.98 20.01
N TYR A 234 -1.00 2.84 20.09
CA TYR A 234 -1.82 2.93 21.29
C TYR A 234 -2.67 1.68 21.55
N ILE A 235 -3.25 1.08 20.50
CA ILE A 235 -4.02 -0.15 20.67
C ILE A 235 -3.10 -1.31 21.07
N GLY A 236 -1.88 -1.36 20.54
CA GLY A 236 -0.84 -2.28 20.97
C GLY A 236 -0.51 -2.11 22.46
N MET A 237 -0.42 -0.88 22.96
CA MET A 237 -0.22 -0.59 24.38
C MET A 237 -1.41 -1.00 25.25
N LEU A 238 -2.65 -0.78 24.78
CA LEU A 238 -3.88 -1.04 25.56
C LEU A 238 -4.31 -2.51 25.57
N VAL A 239 -4.15 -3.21 24.44
CA VAL A 239 -4.66 -4.57 24.21
C VAL A 239 -3.55 -5.62 24.24
N GLY A 240 -2.31 -5.22 23.95
CA GLY A 240 -1.19 -6.15 23.81
C GLY A 240 -0.81 -6.85 25.11
N GLY A 241 -0.97 -6.24 26.29
CA GLY A 241 -0.47 -6.79 27.57
C GLY A 241 1.06 -6.85 27.67
N ASP A 242 1.75 -6.86 26.53
CA ASP A 242 3.19 -6.93 26.35
C ASP A 242 3.88 -5.55 26.40
N TYR A 243 3.24 -4.50 26.93
CA TYR A 243 3.85 -3.18 26.99
C TYR A 243 4.36 -2.88 28.40
N ILE A 244 5.68 -2.91 28.59
CA ILE A 244 6.30 -2.38 29.81
C ILE A 244 6.28 -0.85 29.72
N PHE A 245 5.42 -0.24 30.53
CA PHE A 245 5.32 1.21 30.58
C PHE A 245 6.61 1.83 31.13
N SER A 246 7.26 2.64 30.30
CA SER A 246 8.33 3.57 30.69
C SER A 246 7.91 4.98 30.34
N VAL A 247 8.06 5.91 31.28
CA VAL A 247 7.73 7.34 31.08
C VAL A 247 8.49 7.90 29.89
N LEU A 248 9.76 7.53 29.73
CA LEU A 248 10.61 8.01 28.64
C LEU A 248 10.13 7.50 27.28
N ASN A 249 9.73 6.22 27.19
CA ASN A 249 9.15 5.65 25.98
C ASN A 249 7.80 6.27 25.64
N PHE A 250 6.94 6.48 26.66
CA PHE A 250 5.65 7.12 26.48
C PHE A 250 5.80 8.56 25.97
N VAL A 251 6.66 9.37 26.60
CA VAL A 251 6.90 10.75 26.17
C VAL A 251 7.52 10.78 24.77
N GLY A 252 8.51 9.93 24.49
CA GLY A 252 9.14 9.83 23.17
C GLY A 252 8.15 9.48 22.06
N LEU A 253 7.26 8.50 22.32
CA LEU A 253 6.20 8.12 21.40
C LEU A 253 5.27 9.32 21.11
N ASN A 254 4.79 10.00 22.15
CA ASN A 254 3.89 11.15 22.00
C ASN A 254 4.54 12.30 21.20
N ILE A 255 5.81 12.61 21.46
CA ILE A 255 6.57 13.62 20.70
C ILE A 255 6.68 13.22 19.23
N CYS A 256 7.03 11.97 18.95
CA CYS A 256 7.14 11.45 17.57
C CYS A 256 5.81 11.56 16.82
N MET A 257 4.71 11.14 17.45
CA MET A 257 3.38 11.18 16.85
C MET A 257 2.89 12.61 16.61
N ALA A 258 3.08 13.52 17.58
CA ALA A 258 2.74 14.93 17.44
C ALA A 258 3.54 15.60 16.33
N GLY A 259 4.85 15.32 16.24
CA GLY A 259 5.73 15.81 15.18
C GLY A 259 5.29 15.35 13.79
N GLY A 260 5.04 14.04 13.62
CA GLY A 260 4.60 13.46 12.35
C GLY A 260 3.26 14.00 11.87
N LEU A 261 2.29 14.16 12.78
CA LEU A 261 0.98 14.76 12.47
C LEU A 261 1.09 16.25 12.12
N ARG A 262 1.89 17.02 12.88
CA ARG A 262 2.09 18.45 12.61
C ARG A 262 2.78 18.67 11.27
N TYR A 263 3.84 17.92 10.97
CA TYR A 263 4.51 17.97 9.66
C TYR A 263 3.52 17.65 8.52
N SER A 264 2.76 16.56 8.67
CA SER A 264 1.75 16.15 7.70
C SER A 264 0.69 17.23 7.46
N PHE A 265 0.21 17.85 8.54
CA PHE A 265 -0.78 18.93 8.47
C PHE A 265 -0.23 20.16 7.76
N LEU A 266 0.99 20.60 8.09
CA LEU A 266 1.63 21.76 7.47
C LEU A 266 1.90 21.53 5.99
N THR A 267 2.42 20.35 5.62
CA THR A 267 2.69 20.00 4.23
C THR A 267 1.39 19.87 3.43
N LEU A 268 0.33 19.26 3.99
CA LEU A 268 -0.96 19.21 3.30
C LEU A 268 -1.57 20.60 3.11
N SER A 269 -1.47 21.45 4.14
CA SER A 269 -1.96 22.83 4.09
C SER A 269 -1.20 23.68 3.08
N SER A 270 0.11 23.47 2.91
CA SER A 270 0.90 24.20 1.92
C SER A 270 0.53 23.83 0.49
N GLN A 271 0.19 22.56 0.22
CA GLN A 271 -0.27 22.11 -1.10
C GLN A 271 -1.69 22.56 -1.43
N LEU A 272 -2.50 22.89 -0.42
CA LEU A 272 -3.85 23.43 -0.59
C LEU A 272 -3.88 24.94 -0.84
N LYS A 273 -2.79 25.67 -0.53
CA LYS A 273 -2.69 27.08 -0.89
C LYS A 273 -2.58 27.22 -2.41
N PRO A 274 -3.39 28.07 -3.06
CA PRO A 274 -3.28 28.30 -4.49
C PRO A 274 -1.87 28.80 -4.80
N LYS A 275 -1.23 28.20 -5.81
CA LYS A 275 0.02 28.70 -6.38
C LYS A 275 -0.26 30.13 -6.83
N GLN A 276 0.43 31.12 -6.26
CA GLN A 276 0.34 32.49 -6.79
C GLN A 276 0.67 32.43 -8.28
N PRO A 277 -0.08 33.14 -9.15
CA PRO A 277 0.34 33.29 -10.53
C PRO A 277 1.77 33.81 -10.51
N VAL A 278 2.66 33.13 -11.22
CA VAL A 278 3.99 33.68 -11.48
C VAL A 278 3.72 34.95 -12.27
N ASP A 279 4.02 36.11 -11.69
CA ASP A 279 3.92 37.38 -12.40
C ASP A 279 4.80 37.25 -13.66
N GLU A 280 4.16 37.28 -14.82
CA GLU A 280 4.78 37.15 -16.15
C GLU A 280 5.61 38.40 -16.52
N GLU A 281 5.93 39.25 -15.52
CA GLU A 281 6.58 40.55 -15.66
C GLU A 281 8.06 40.52 -15.22
N ASN A 282 8.76 39.42 -15.51
CA ASN A 282 10.22 39.40 -15.37
C ASN A 282 10.90 38.44 -16.38
N ILE A 283 10.47 38.50 -17.64
CA ILE A 283 11.32 38.07 -18.75
C ILE A 283 12.31 39.23 -19.01
N PRO A 284 13.62 39.08 -18.79
CA PRO A 284 14.59 40.07 -19.22
C PRO A 284 14.45 40.25 -20.73
N GLN A 285 14.23 41.49 -21.17
CA GLN A 285 14.05 41.85 -22.59
C GLN A 285 15.32 41.70 -23.46
N ASP A 286 16.33 40.96 -23.02
CA ASP A 286 17.60 40.84 -23.73
C ASP A 286 17.73 39.47 -24.41
N LEU A 287 16.94 39.26 -25.47
CA LEU A 287 17.18 38.28 -26.56
C LEU A 287 16.19 38.47 -27.72
N LYS A 288 15.93 39.73 -28.08
CA LYS A 288 15.47 40.12 -29.42
C LYS A 288 16.42 41.16 -29.98
N GLY A 289 17.50 40.67 -30.56
CA GLY A 289 18.47 41.41 -31.37
C GLY A 289 19.13 40.41 -32.31
#